data_AF-A0A2A5CIS3-F1
#
_entry.id   AF-A0A2A5CIS3-F1
#
_cell.length_a   1.000
_cell.length_b   1.000
_cell.length_c   1.000
_cell.angle_alpha   90.00
_cell.angle_beta   90.00
_cell.angle_gamma   90.00
#
_symmetry.space_group_name_H-M   'P 1'
#
loop_
_entity.id
_entity.type
_entity.pdbx_description
1 polymer ?
#
loop_
_entity_poly.entity_id
_entity_poly.type
_entity_poly.pdbx_seq_one_letter_code
_entity_poly.pdbx_strand_id
1 'polypeptide(L)'
;MFLTGSFLNHCHSHYFRSKAVTIFMKSLIVCILMGWALPAQAQFEPYPHTIMVITSDELEITGLPLVSTESPQIDIYSLDAVATVESRLSVLLPPDEEQAMAVMQQRIEQIGKARLEADLVKAYKALTTAMSYDLDRYPAMIFDGEVVIYGITDVSLATQIYQDWLVEEYEGDNSE
;
A
#
# COMPACT_ATOMS: atom_id res chain seq x y z
N MET A 1 0.34 17.29 46.04
CA MET A 1 -0.98 17.12 45.41
C MET A 1 -1.13 18.25 44.41
N PHE A 2 -1.62 17.94 43.19
CA PHE A 2 -1.52 18.66 41.90
C PHE A 2 -0.19 18.39 41.15
N LEU A 3 -0.12 17.34 40.34
CA LEU A 3 -0.66 17.10 38.98
C LEU A 3 0.34 17.60 37.91
N THR A 4 1.17 16.68 37.40
CA THR A 4 1.14 16.11 36.02
C THR A 4 1.54 17.15 34.99
N GLY A 5 2.64 17.02 34.24
CA GLY A 5 3.17 15.81 33.62
C GLY A 5 3.45 16.18 32.17
N SER A 6 4.41 17.09 31.94
CA SER A 6 5.04 17.24 30.63
C SER A 6 5.93 16.03 30.42
N PHE A 7 5.70 15.24 29.38
CA PHE A 7 6.69 14.50 28.59
C PHE A 7 5.94 13.47 27.74
N LEU A 8 5.67 13.83 26.48
CA LEU A 8 5.65 13.01 25.24
C LEU A 8 4.81 13.76 24.21
N ASN A 9 5.38 14.79 23.57
CA ASN A 9 4.80 15.40 22.36
C ASN A 9 5.94 15.87 21.47
N HIS A 10 6.79 14.92 21.05
CA HIS A 10 7.78 15.17 20.00
C HIS A 10 8.41 13.87 19.48
N CYS A 11 7.75 13.17 18.55
CA CYS A 11 8.40 12.36 17.49
C CYS A 11 7.36 11.60 16.65
N HIS A 12 6.79 12.20 15.61
CA HIS A 12 6.01 11.40 14.61
C HIS A 12 5.98 12.04 13.20
N SER A 13 7.01 12.78 12.81
CA SER A 13 7.08 13.41 11.47
C SER A 13 7.82 12.56 10.42
N HIS A 14 8.39 11.42 10.77
CA HIS A 14 9.32 10.70 9.88
C HIS A 14 8.72 9.54 9.08
N TYR A 15 7.43 9.21 9.29
CA TYR A 15 6.83 7.99 8.75
C TYR A 15 5.78 8.21 7.66
N PHE A 16 5.40 9.47 7.38
CA PHE A 16 4.19 9.78 6.63
C PHE A 16 4.48 10.67 5.42
N ARG A 17 3.93 10.31 4.25
CA ARG A 17 3.93 11.17 3.05
C ARG A 17 2.53 11.17 2.44
N SER A 18 1.86 12.33 2.44
CA SER A 18 0.53 12.56 1.84
C SER A 18 0.66 13.26 0.49
N LYS A 19 -0.15 12.84 -0.51
CA LYS A 19 -0.21 13.46 -1.85
C LYS A 19 -1.35 14.49 -2.01
N ALA A 20 -2.21 14.70 -1.00
CA ALA A 20 -3.51 15.34 -1.19
C ALA A 20 -3.54 16.89 -1.35
N VAL A 21 -2.43 17.62 -1.15
CA VAL A 21 -2.45 19.08 -0.91
C VAL A 21 -2.63 19.98 -2.17
N THR A 22 -2.92 19.47 -3.37
CA THR A 22 -2.89 20.31 -4.60
C THR A 22 -4.11 20.27 -5.52
N ILE A 23 -5.36 20.18 -5.05
CA ILE A 23 -6.51 20.36 -5.95
C ILE A 23 -7.73 21.01 -5.26
N PHE A 24 -7.71 22.30 -4.90
CA PHE A 24 -8.95 23.05 -4.64
C PHE A 24 -8.79 24.56 -4.86
N MET A 25 -8.46 24.97 -6.10
CA MET A 25 -8.57 26.38 -6.47
C MET A 25 -9.03 26.52 -7.92
N LYS A 26 -10.35 26.35 -8.15
CA LYS A 26 -11.15 26.98 -9.24
C LYS A 26 -12.56 26.35 -9.34
N SER A 27 -13.47 26.76 -8.48
CA SER A 27 -14.89 26.92 -8.85
C SER A 27 -15.65 27.56 -7.70
N LEU A 28 -15.56 28.89 -7.65
CA LEU A 28 -16.57 29.69 -6.98
C LEU A 28 -17.67 29.98 -8.02
N ILE A 29 -18.93 29.90 -7.57
CA ILE A 29 -20.15 30.53 -8.11
C ILE A 29 -21.19 29.55 -8.68
N VAL A 30 -22.41 29.72 -8.15
CA VAL A 30 -23.73 29.12 -8.45
C VAL A 30 -24.09 27.88 -7.62
N CYS A 31 -24.81 28.07 -6.51
CA CYS A 31 -25.82 27.14 -5.98
C CYS A 31 -26.62 27.77 -4.83
N ILE A 32 -27.22 28.93 -5.05
CA ILE A 32 -28.31 29.42 -4.18
C ILE A 32 -29.57 29.36 -5.03
N LEU A 33 -30.32 28.26 -4.92
CA LEU A 33 -31.78 28.16 -5.05
C LEU A 33 -32.19 26.68 -5.16
N MET A 34 -33.11 26.27 -4.28
CA MET A 34 -33.92 25.04 -4.30
C MET A 34 -33.29 23.73 -3.81
N GLY A 35 -33.73 23.29 -2.62
CA GLY A 35 -33.71 21.90 -2.18
C GLY A 35 -32.87 21.66 -0.93
N TRP A 36 -33.49 21.68 0.24
CA TRP A 36 -32.89 21.12 1.46
C TRP A 36 -32.86 19.60 1.32
N ALA A 37 -31.90 19.09 0.56
CA ALA A 37 -31.40 17.75 0.82
C ALA A 37 -30.67 17.83 2.16
N LEU A 38 -31.10 17.04 3.14
CA LEU A 38 -30.27 16.75 4.31
C LEU A 38 -28.91 16.32 3.74
N PRO A 39 -27.80 17.02 4.03
CA PRO A 39 -26.51 16.42 3.75
C PRO A 39 -26.54 15.10 4.52
N ALA A 40 -26.46 13.98 3.81
CA ALA A 40 -26.04 12.74 4.45
C ALA A 40 -24.73 13.13 5.12
N GLN A 41 -24.72 13.26 6.45
CA GLN A 41 -23.50 13.56 7.17
C GLN A 41 -22.60 12.38 6.83
N ALA A 42 -21.59 12.63 6.00
CA ALA A 42 -20.60 11.63 5.66
C ALA A 42 -20.07 11.11 6.99
N GLN A 43 -20.40 9.87 7.30
CA GLN A 43 -19.93 9.25 8.53
C GLN A 43 -18.43 9.16 8.39
N PHE A 44 -17.68 9.71 9.34
CA PHE A 44 -16.23 9.50 9.38
C PHE A 44 -15.98 7.99 9.46
N GLU A 45 -15.41 7.43 8.40
CA GLU A 45 -15.04 6.02 8.35
C GLU A 45 -13.54 5.90 8.60
N PRO A 46 -13.11 5.59 9.84
CA PRO A 46 -11.70 5.44 10.17
C PRO A 46 -11.20 4.05 9.75
N TYR A 47 -11.61 3.53 8.59
CA TYR A 47 -11.19 2.21 8.15
C TYR A 47 -10.71 2.30 6.70
N PRO A 48 -9.47 1.87 6.42
CA PRO A 48 -9.01 1.85 5.05
C PRO A 48 -9.81 0.83 4.25
N HIS A 49 -10.10 1.15 2.99
CA HIS A 49 -10.70 0.21 2.07
C HIS A 49 -9.63 -0.67 1.41
N THR A 50 -8.45 -0.09 1.16
CA THR A 50 -7.34 -0.78 0.49
C THR A 50 -6.02 -0.52 1.22
N ILE A 51 -5.23 -1.59 1.35
CA ILE A 51 -3.87 -1.53 1.85
C ILE A 51 -2.96 -2.24 0.85
N MET A 52 -2.04 -1.50 0.26
CA MET A 52 -1.03 -2.05 -0.63
C MET A 52 0.31 -2.11 0.10
N VAL A 53 0.85 -3.31 0.27
CA VAL A 53 2.13 -3.53 0.95
C VAL A 53 3.21 -3.77 -0.09
N ILE A 54 4.23 -2.90 -0.13
CA ILE A 54 5.45 -3.09 -0.91
C ILE A 54 6.58 -3.48 0.04
N THR A 55 7.17 -4.66 -0.19
CA THR A 55 8.19 -5.24 0.69
C THR A 55 9.31 -5.93 -0.10
N SER A 56 10.31 -6.44 0.61
CA SER A 56 11.28 -7.43 0.14
C SER A 56 10.96 -8.78 0.80
N ASP A 57 11.36 -9.88 0.16
CA ASP A 57 11.16 -11.24 0.67
C ASP A 57 11.97 -11.52 1.95
N GLU A 58 12.93 -10.67 2.29
CA GLU A 58 13.69 -10.74 3.55
C GLU A 58 12.87 -10.33 4.79
N LEU A 59 11.72 -9.66 4.58
CA LEU A 59 10.91 -9.09 5.64
C LEU A 59 9.55 -9.77 5.72
N GLU A 60 9.29 -10.42 6.85
CA GLU A 60 8.01 -11.07 7.10
C GLU A 60 6.95 -10.03 7.47
N ILE A 61 5.86 -10.00 6.69
CA ILE A 61 4.69 -9.17 6.98
C ILE A 61 3.78 -9.90 7.98
N THR A 62 3.48 -9.27 9.11
CA THR A 62 2.70 -9.82 10.22
C THR A 62 1.40 -9.05 10.43
N GLY A 63 0.57 -9.48 11.38
CA GLY A 63 -0.61 -8.72 11.79
C GLY A 63 -1.69 -8.62 10.71
N LEU A 64 -1.74 -9.58 9.77
CA LEU A 64 -2.80 -9.63 8.77
C LEU A 64 -4.16 -9.89 9.45
N PRO A 65 -5.21 -9.10 9.13
CA PRO A 65 -6.51 -9.29 9.71
C PRO A 65 -7.10 -10.63 9.31
N LEU A 66 -7.88 -11.24 10.21
CA LEU A 66 -8.68 -12.41 9.88
C LEU A 66 -9.74 -12.00 8.85
N VAL A 67 -9.74 -12.67 7.70
CA VAL A 67 -10.63 -12.38 6.57
C VAL A 67 -12.08 -12.34 7.05
N SER A 68 -12.65 -11.13 7.02
CA SER A 68 -14.03 -10.81 7.39
C SER A 68 -14.64 -9.94 6.28
N THR A 69 -15.96 -9.82 6.23
CA THR A 69 -16.65 -8.99 5.21
C THR A 69 -16.23 -7.52 5.24
N GLU A 70 -15.78 -7.04 6.41
CA GLU A 70 -15.33 -5.67 6.66
C GLU A 70 -13.81 -5.52 6.60
N SER A 71 -13.06 -6.54 6.16
CA SER A 71 -11.60 -6.45 6.09
C SER A 71 -11.17 -5.64 4.86
N PRO A 72 -10.13 -4.78 4.99
CA PRO A 72 -9.56 -4.08 3.85
C PRO A 72 -9.05 -5.08 2.81
N GLN A 73 -9.10 -4.68 1.54
CA GLN A 73 -8.39 -5.41 0.50
C GLN A 73 -6.88 -5.20 0.70
N ILE A 74 -6.18 -6.27 1.07
CA ILE A 74 -4.73 -6.24 1.28
C ILE A 74 -4.03 -6.92 0.11
N ASP A 75 -3.26 -6.13 -0.64
CA ASP A 75 -2.39 -6.66 -1.69
C ASP A 75 -0.93 -6.54 -1.28
N ILE A 76 -0.22 -7.67 -1.22
CA ILE A 76 1.21 -7.72 -0.89
C ILE A 76 2.04 -7.99 -2.15
N TYR A 77 2.96 -7.08 -2.43
CA TYR A 77 3.88 -7.14 -3.55
C TYR A 77 5.33 -7.09 -3.06
N SER A 78 6.14 -8.04 -3.54
CA SER A 78 7.57 -8.09 -3.25
C SER A 78 8.38 -7.53 -4.42
N LEU A 79 9.40 -6.74 -4.12
CA LEU A 79 10.36 -6.24 -5.11
C LEU A 79 11.26 -7.36 -5.66
N ASP A 80 11.43 -8.44 -4.91
CA ASP A 80 12.27 -9.58 -5.30
C ASP A 80 11.53 -10.57 -6.22
N ALA A 81 10.23 -10.32 -6.46
CA ALA A 81 9.40 -11.19 -7.29
C ALA A 81 9.91 -11.33 -8.74
N VAL A 82 10.52 -10.28 -9.30
CA VAL A 82 11.11 -10.35 -10.66
C VAL A 82 12.28 -11.33 -10.66
N ALA A 83 13.23 -11.16 -9.73
CA ALA A 83 14.38 -12.06 -9.59
C ALA A 83 13.96 -13.50 -9.31
N THR A 84 12.89 -13.69 -8.53
CA THR A 84 12.32 -15.02 -8.26
C THR A 84 11.77 -15.68 -9.53
N VAL A 85 11.05 -14.94 -10.39
CA VAL A 85 10.56 -15.48 -11.67
C VAL A 85 11.73 -15.82 -12.60
N GLU A 86 12.71 -14.93 -12.73
CA GLU A 86 13.90 -15.14 -13.56
C GLU A 86 14.72 -16.34 -13.09
N SER A 87 14.98 -16.47 -11.79
CA SER A 87 15.70 -17.59 -11.20
C SER A 87 15.01 -18.92 -11.49
N ARG A 88 13.68 -18.96 -11.34
CA ARG A 88 12.88 -20.16 -11.63
C ARG A 88 12.97 -20.60 -13.09
N LEU A 89 13.10 -19.66 -14.03
CA LEU A 89 13.26 -19.97 -15.46
C LEU A 89 14.71 -20.32 -15.83
N SER A 90 15.69 -19.67 -15.20
CA SER A 90 17.12 -19.75 -15.54
C SER A 90 17.93 -20.76 -14.73
N VAL A 91 17.36 -21.34 -13.67
CA VAL A 91 18.04 -22.31 -12.81
C VAL A 91 18.61 -23.48 -13.61
N LEU A 92 19.90 -23.81 -13.46
CA LEU A 92 20.50 -25.01 -14.10
C LEU A 92 20.24 -25.13 -15.62
N LEU A 93 20.26 -24.03 -16.37
CA LEU A 93 20.22 -24.11 -17.83
C LEU A 93 21.52 -24.75 -18.36
N PRO A 94 21.43 -25.65 -19.37
CA PRO A 94 22.59 -26.14 -20.10
C PRO A 94 23.43 -25.00 -20.72
N PRO A 95 24.75 -25.17 -20.88
CA PRO A 95 25.59 -24.19 -21.56
C PRO A 95 25.36 -24.14 -23.09
N ASP A 96 24.71 -25.17 -23.63
CA ASP A 96 24.29 -25.23 -25.03
C ASP A 96 22.96 -24.48 -25.22
N GLU A 97 22.93 -23.53 -26.16
CA GLU A 97 21.80 -22.61 -26.36
C GLU A 97 20.52 -23.33 -26.78
N GLU A 98 20.61 -24.31 -27.68
CA GLU A 98 19.44 -25.06 -28.18
C GLU A 98 18.82 -25.89 -27.04
N GLN A 99 19.67 -26.57 -26.26
CA GLN A 99 19.22 -27.31 -25.08
C GLN A 99 18.66 -26.38 -23.98
N ALA A 100 19.26 -25.19 -23.77
CA ALA A 100 18.76 -24.21 -22.82
C ALA A 100 17.35 -23.71 -23.20
N MET A 101 17.13 -23.41 -24.48
CA MET A 101 15.81 -23.00 -24.97
C MET A 101 14.78 -24.11 -24.78
N ALA A 102 15.14 -25.36 -25.10
CA ALA A 102 14.24 -26.51 -24.91
C ALA A 102 13.85 -26.69 -23.43
N VAL A 103 14.81 -26.60 -22.52
CA VAL A 103 14.56 -26.68 -21.07
C VAL A 103 13.70 -25.52 -20.57
N MET A 104 13.97 -24.29 -21.04
CA MET A 104 13.16 -23.12 -20.67
C MET A 104 11.71 -23.28 -21.14
N GLN A 105 11.49 -23.66 -22.39
CA GLN A 105 10.14 -23.86 -22.95
C GLN A 105 9.38 -24.93 -22.18
N GLN A 106 10.03 -26.06 -21.88
CA GLN A 106 9.45 -27.12 -21.06
C GLN A 106 9.05 -26.61 -19.67
N ARG A 107 9.85 -25.74 -19.04
CA ARG A 107 9.49 -25.14 -17.73
C ARG A 107 8.31 -24.20 -17.82
N ILE A 108 8.25 -23.37 -18.87
CA ILE A 108 7.12 -22.46 -19.09
C ILE A 108 5.82 -23.28 -19.23
N GLU A 109 5.88 -24.39 -19.96
CA GLU A 109 4.75 -25.32 -20.11
C GLU A 109 4.36 -25.98 -18.77
N GLN A 110 5.34 -26.40 -17.97
CA GLN A 110 5.11 -26.98 -16.64
C GLN A 110 4.49 -25.98 -15.65
N ILE A 111 4.95 -24.72 -15.65
CA ILE A 111 4.40 -23.65 -14.82
C ILE A 111 2.99 -23.27 -15.31
N GLY A 112 2.79 -23.30 -16.63
CA GLY A 112 1.58 -22.85 -17.30
C GLY A 112 1.63 -21.36 -17.60
N LYS A 113 1.30 -21.01 -18.85
CA LYS A 113 1.38 -19.63 -19.37
C LYS A 113 0.58 -18.62 -18.53
N ALA A 114 -0.66 -18.94 -18.18
CA ALA A 114 -1.52 -18.03 -17.41
C ALA A 114 -0.95 -17.74 -16.01
N ARG A 115 -0.34 -18.75 -15.36
CA ARG A 115 0.28 -18.56 -14.04
C ARG A 115 1.54 -17.71 -14.15
N LEU A 116 2.38 -17.99 -15.16
CA LEU A 116 3.58 -17.21 -15.41
C LEU A 116 3.27 -15.75 -15.72
N GLU A 117 2.24 -15.48 -16.54
CA GLU A 117 1.77 -14.12 -16.83
C GLU A 117 1.28 -13.41 -15.56
N ALA A 118 0.49 -14.08 -14.72
CA ALA A 118 0.03 -13.50 -13.46
C ALA A 118 1.20 -13.18 -12.49
N ASP A 119 2.18 -14.08 -12.38
CA ASP A 119 3.37 -13.87 -11.56
C ASP A 119 4.20 -12.67 -12.10
N LEU A 120 4.38 -12.55 -13.42
CA LEU A 120 5.07 -11.42 -14.05
C LEU A 120 4.34 -10.09 -13.84
N VAL A 121 3.03 -10.06 -14.05
CA VAL A 121 2.21 -8.87 -13.81
C VAL A 121 2.34 -8.43 -12.35
N LYS A 122 2.27 -9.38 -11.40
CA LYS A 122 2.44 -9.10 -9.98
C LYS A 122 3.84 -8.56 -9.67
N ALA A 123 4.88 -9.16 -10.24
CA ALA A 123 6.27 -8.77 -10.00
C ALA A 123 6.57 -7.34 -10.49
N TYR A 124 6.16 -7.00 -11.71
CA TYR A 124 6.36 -5.64 -12.23
C TYR A 124 5.44 -4.60 -11.58
N LYS A 125 4.26 -5.00 -11.07
CA LYS A 125 3.40 -4.11 -10.29
C LYS A 125 4.12 -3.60 -9.03
N ALA A 126 4.87 -4.45 -8.32
CA ALA A 126 5.66 -4.05 -7.15
C ALA A 126 6.61 -2.88 -7.48
N LEU A 127 7.41 -3.08 -8.54
CA LEU A 127 8.42 -2.12 -8.99
C LEU A 127 7.81 -0.81 -9.48
N THR A 128 6.77 -0.90 -10.32
CA THR A 128 6.09 0.28 -10.85
C THR A 128 5.35 1.07 -9.77
N THR A 129 4.75 0.39 -8.78
CA THR A 129 4.18 1.06 -7.61
C THR A 129 5.27 1.79 -6.83
N ALA A 130 6.38 1.13 -6.52
CA ALA A 130 7.51 1.75 -5.84
C ALA A 130 7.99 3.03 -6.53
N MET A 131 8.14 3.01 -7.85
CA MET A 131 8.52 4.18 -8.63
C MET A 131 7.45 5.28 -8.62
N SER A 132 6.18 4.94 -8.80
CA SER A 132 5.09 5.94 -8.89
C SER A 132 4.79 6.63 -7.54
N TYR A 133 5.05 5.95 -6.43
CA TYR A 133 4.99 6.50 -5.09
C TYR A 133 6.32 7.06 -4.61
N ASP A 134 7.39 7.00 -5.43
CA ASP A 134 8.74 7.46 -5.12
C ASP A 134 9.29 6.82 -3.82
N LEU A 135 8.97 5.55 -3.59
CA LEU A 135 9.29 4.85 -2.35
C LEU A 135 10.81 4.69 -2.19
N ASP A 136 11.36 5.24 -1.12
CA ASP A 136 12.79 5.21 -0.80
C ASP A 136 13.14 4.23 0.34
N ARG A 137 12.12 3.67 0.99
CA ARG A 137 12.20 2.80 2.17
C ARG A 137 11.18 1.69 2.10
N TYR A 138 11.54 0.53 2.64
CA TYR A 138 10.69 -0.65 2.72
C TYR A 138 10.80 -1.29 4.12
N PRO A 139 9.74 -1.94 4.62
CA PRO A 139 8.45 -2.11 3.98
C PRO A 139 7.70 -0.77 3.93
N ALA A 140 6.84 -0.61 2.92
CA ALA A 140 5.98 0.55 2.75
C ALA A 140 4.54 0.08 2.57
N MET A 141 3.64 0.59 3.39
CA MET A 141 2.21 0.31 3.30
C MET A 141 1.50 1.55 2.80
N ILE A 142 0.82 1.43 1.66
CA ILE A 142 0.02 2.48 1.05
C ILE A 142 -1.44 2.23 1.42
N PHE A 143 -2.03 3.15 2.18
CA PHE A 143 -3.43 3.16 2.58
C PHE A 143 -4.24 4.02 1.61
N ASP A 144 -5.30 3.44 1.05
CA ASP A 144 -6.24 4.06 0.12
C ASP A 144 -5.62 4.77 -1.09
N GLY A 145 -4.37 4.43 -1.40
CA GLY A 145 -3.62 5.03 -2.50
C GLY A 145 -3.07 6.44 -2.21
N GLU A 146 -3.28 6.99 -1.01
CA GLU A 146 -2.96 8.39 -0.69
C GLU A 146 -1.86 8.53 0.36
N VAL A 147 -1.88 7.61 1.33
CA VAL A 147 -1.06 7.68 2.53
C VAL A 147 -0.03 6.56 2.50
N VAL A 148 1.24 6.90 2.73
CA VAL A 148 2.32 5.90 2.84
C VAL A 148 2.88 5.88 4.26
N ILE A 149 2.90 4.69 4.86
CA ILE A 149 3.53 4.39 6.15
C ILE A 149 4.75 3.50 5.92
N TYR A 150 5.92 3.91 6.43
CA TYR A 150 7.18 3.20 6.23
C TYR A 150 7.64 2.40 7.46
N GLY A 151 8.41 1.34 7.24
CA GLY A 151 9.20 0.67 8.27
C GLY A 151 8.42 -0.27 9.19
N ILE A 152 7.12 -0.43 8.98
CA ILE A 152 6.25 -1.29 9.80
C ILE A 152 5.96 -2.57 9.04
N THR A 153 6.20 -3.72 9.66
CA THR A 153 5.88 -5.04 9.11
C THR A 153 4.53 -5.57 9.59
N ASP A 154 4.03 -5.07 10.72
CA ASP A 154 2.73 -5.44 11.28
C ASP A 154 1.60 -4.60 10.69
N VAL A 155 0.72 -5.23 9.90
CA VAL A 155 -0.38 -4.56 9.20
C VAL A 155 -1.43 -4.01 10.17
N SER A 156 -1.68 -4.68 11.29
CA SER A 156 -2.62 -4.22 12.31
C SER A 156 -2.10 -2.97 13.02
N LEU A 157 -0.80 -2.91 13.31
CA LEU A 157 -0.16 -1.72 13.87
C LEU A 157 -0.16 -0.55 12.87
N ALA A 158 0.19 -0.80 11.61
CA ALA A 158 0.16 0.24 10.58
C ALA A 158 -1.27 0.79 10.37
N THR A 159 -2.28 -0.09 10.44
CA THR A 159 -3.69 0.31 10.36
C THR A 159 -4.06 1.22 11.54
N GLN A 160 -3.67 0.89 12.77
CA GLN A 160 -3.94 1.76 13.93
C GLN A 160 -3.31 3.15 13.75
N ILE A 161 -2.06 3.22 13.27
CA ILE A 161 -1.38 4.50 13.01
C ILE A 161 -2.11 5.31 11.94
N TYR A 162 -2.63 4.66 10.89
CA TYR A 162 -3.44 5.31 9.88
C TYR A 162 -4.75 5.88 10.46
N GLN A 163 -5.41 5.12 11.35
CA GLN A 163 -6.65 5.54 12.00
C GLN A 163 -6.45 6.73 12.92
N ASP A 164 -5.40 6.69 13.74
CA ASP A 164 -5.03 7.79 14.64
C ASP A 164 -4.74 9.06 13.82
N TRP A 165 -4.00 8.92 12.71
CA TRP A 165 -3.73 10.04 11.80
C TRP A 165 -5.02 10.60 11.18
N LEU A 166 -5.95 9.75 10.74
CA LEU A 166 -7.24 10.21 10.22
C LEU A 166 -8.00 11.02 11.27
N VAL A 167 -8.05 10.57 12.52
CA VAL A 167 -8.73 11.31 13.59
C VAL A 167 -8.11 12.69 13.79
N GLU A 168 -6.77 12.78 13.83
CA GLU A 168 -6.06 14.06 13.96
C GLU A 168 -6.36 15.02 12.79
N GLU A 169 -6.37 14.51 11.56
CA GLU A 169 -6.69 15.31 10.37
C GLU A 169 -8.14 15.82 10.40
N TYR A 170 -9.09 14.97 10.79
CA TYR A 170 -10.51 15.33 10.89
C TYR A 170 -10.81 16.29 12.06
N GLU A 171 -10.11 16.18 13.18
CA GLU A 171 -10.26 17.14 14.30
C GLU A 171 -9.65 18.50 13.95
N GLY A 172 -8.58 18.54 13.17
CA GLY A 172 -7.96 19.77 12.68
C GLY A 172 -8.91 20.62 11.83
N ASP A 173 -9.63 20.00 10.89
CA ASP A 173 -10.54 20.66 9.93
C ASP A 173 -11.79 21.27 10.60
N ASN A 174 -12.23 20.75 11.75
CA ASN A 174 -13.41 21.22 12.47
C ASN A 174 -13.13 22.34 13.49
N SER A 175 -11.89 22.86 13.54
CA SER A 175 -11.44 23.83 14.54
C SER A 175 -11.11 25.24 14.01
N GLU A 176 -11.25 25.50 12.70
CA GLU A 176 -11.10 26.84 12.08
C GLU A 176 -12.43 27.56 11.78
#